data_AF-A0A7V7PSG3-F1
#
_entry.id   AF-A0A7V7PSG3-F1
#
_cell.length_a   1.000
_cell.length_b   1.000
_cell.length_c   1.000
_cell.angle_alpha   90.00
_cell.angle_beta   90.00
_cell.angle_gamma   90.00
#
_symmetry.space_group_name_H-M   'P 1'
#
loop_
_entity.id
_entity.type
_entity.pdbx_description
1 polymer ?
#
loop_
_entity_poly.entity_id
_entity_poly.type
_entity_poly.pdbx_seq_one_letter_code
_entity_poly.pdbx_strand_id
1 'polypeptide(L)' 'MLARIATRLKQYRDHQKTVSLLSHMDDRQLSDIGVNRGDIDLVVRRGRLTF' A
#
# COMPACT_ATOMS: atom_id res chain seq x y z
N MET A 1 12.40 -11.57 -20.93
CA MET A 1 12.55 -10.12 -20.66
C MET A 1 11.20 -9.44 -20.39
N LEU A 2 10.20 -9.60 -21.26
CA LEU A 2 8.83 -9.06 -21.10
C LEU A 2 8.13 -9.45 -19.78
N ALA A 3 8.31 -10.70 -19.33
CA ALA A 3 7.73 -11.17 -18.07
C ALA A 3 8.17 -10.35 -16.84
N ARG A 4 9.42 -9.84 -16.82
CA ARG A 4 9.93 -8.95 -15.75
C ARG A 4 9.27 -7.57 -15.76
N ILE A 5 8.99 -7.05 -16.95
CA ILE A 5 8.30 -5.76 -17.12
C ILE A 5 6.84 -5.91 -16.68
N ALA A 6 6.19 -7.00 -17.08
CA ALA A 6 4.83 -7.32 -16.65
C ALA A 6 4.72 -7.46 -15.12
N THR A 7 5.72 -8.07 -14.45
CA THR A 7 5.73 -8.17 -12.98
C THR A 7 5.90 -6.81 -12.31
N ARG A 8 6.78 -5.94 -12.82
CA ARG A 8 6.95 -4.56 -12.31
C ARG A 8 5.67 -3.74 -12.46
N LEU A 9 5.00 -3.83 -13.61
CA LEU A 9 3.74 -3.13 -13.85
C LEU A 9 2.62 -3.65 -12.95
N LYS A 10 2.54 -4.97 -12.74
CA LYS A 10 1.59 -5.57 -11.81
C LYS A 10 1.81 -5.05 -10.39
N GLN A 11 3.06 -5.06 -9.91
CA GLN A 11 3.42 -4.53 -8.59
C GLN A 11 3.05 -3.05 -8.44
N TYR A 12 3.26 -2.23 -9.47
CA TYR A 12 2.88 -0.82 -9.44
C TYR A 12 1.36 -0.62 -9.39
N ARG A 13 0.60 -1.41 -10.15
CA ARG A 13 -0.87 -1.36 -10.12
C ARG A 13 -1.43 -1.82 -8.79
N ASP A 14 -0.87 -2.89 -8.23
CA ASP A 14 -1.26 -3.40 -6.92
C ASP A 14 -0.96 -2.35 -5.83
N HIS A 15 0.20 -1.69 -5.89
CA HIS A 15 0.55 -0.57 -5.01
C HIS A 15 -0.48 0.56 -5.08
N GLN A 16 -0.81 1.05 -6.27
CA GLN A 16 -1.77 2.14 -6.45
C GLN A 16 -3.16 1.76 -5.94
N LYS A 17 -3.60 0.50 -6.16
CA LYS A 17 -4.87 0.01 -5.61
C LYS A 17 -4.86 0.00 -4.09
N THR A 18 -3.80 -0.50 -3.46
CA THR A 18 -3.71 -0.56 -1.99
C THR A 18 -3.68 0.84 -1.38
N VAL A 19 -2.89 1.77 -1.94
CA VAL A 19 -2.86 3.17 -1.47
C VAL A 19 -4.24 3.82 -1.61
N SER A 20 -4.90 3.63 -2.75
CA SER A 20 -6.25 4.16 -2.97
C SER A 20 -7.23 3.58 -1.95
N LEU A 21 -7.21 2.27 -1.72
CA LEU A 21 -8.11 1.61 -0.77
C LEU A 21 -7.92 2.15 0.65
N LEU A 22 -6.67 2.18 1.13
CA LEU A 22 -6.32 2.71 2.45
C LEU A 22 -6.64 4.20 2.60
N SER A 23 -6.48 4.98 1.53
CA SER A 23 -6.82 6.41 1.55
C SER A 23 -8.32 6.67 1.69
N HIS A 24 -9.17 5.73 1.26
CA HIS A 24 -10.62 5.82 1.42
C HIS A 24 -11.12 5.29 2.78
N MET A 25 -10.27 4.62 3.57
CA MET A 25 -10.61 4.19 4.91
C MET A 25 -10.60 5.37 5.88
N ASP A 26 -11.45 5.32 6.90
CA ASP A 26 -11.47 6.33 7.96
C ASP A 26 -10.28 6.14 8.93
N ASP A 27 -9.90 7.20 9.65
CA ASP A 27 -8.71 7.19 10.51
C ASP A 27 -8.79 6.13 11.62
N ARG A 28 -10.01 5.85 12.11
CA ARG A 28 -10.25 4.74 13.07
C ARG A 28 -9.97 3.37 12.45
N GLN A 29 -10.43 3.16 11.22
CA GLN A 29 -10.22 1.88 10.53
C GLN A 29 -8.74 1.65 10.21
N LEU A 30 -8.02 2.73 9.87
CA LEU A 30 -6.57 2.71 9.71
C LEU A 30 -5.88 2.41 11.05
N SER A 31 -6.32 3.03 12.14
CA SER A 31 -5.80 2.78 13.49
C SER A 31 -6.05 1.35 13.98
N ASP A 32 -7.20 0.75 13.65
CA ASP A 32 -7.54 -0.63 14.03
C ASP A 32 -6.57 -1.65 13.42
N ILE A 33 -6.01 -1.33 12.25
CA ILE A 33 -4.96 -2.15 11.58
C ILE A 33 -3.54 -1.66 11.89
N GLY A 34 -3.38 -0.68 12.77
CA GLY A 34 -2.09 -0.13 13.18
C GLY A 34 -1.40 0.73 12.10
N VAL A 35 -2.15 1.31 11.18
CA VAL A 35 -1.63 2.17 10.10
C VAL A 35 -2.04 3.62 10.35
N ASN A 36 -1.09 4.54 10.22
CA ASN A 36 -1.39 5.96 10.17
C ASN A 36 -1.56 6.39 8.69
N ARG A 37 -2.47 7.34 8.43
CA ARG A 37 -2.71 7.88 7.08
C ARG A 37 -1.44 8.44 6.43
N GLY A 38 -0.59 9.10 7.21
CA GLY A 38 0.71 9.61 6.73
C GLY A 38 1.69 8.52 6.33
N ASP A 39 1.54 7.31 6.87
CA ASP A 39 2.44 6.19 6.67
C ASP A 39 1.98 5.24 5.56
N ILE A 40 0.81 5.45 4.95
CA ILE A 40 0.24 4.56 3.91
C ILE A 40 1.25 4.30 2.78
N ASP A 41 1.87 5.33 2.21
CA ASP A 41 2.85 5.15 1.13
C ASP A 41 4.09 4.37 1.62
N LEU A 42 4.51 4.60 2.86
CA LEU A 42 5.65 3.90 3.46
C LEU A 42 5.33 2.41 3.71
N VAL A 43 4.14 2.10 4.24
CA VAL A 43 3.66 0.73 4.52
C VAL A 43 3.52 -0.07 3.23
N VAL A 44 2.92 0.52 2.19
CA VAL A 44 2.69 -0.17 0.91
C VAL A 44 4.01 -0.39 0.16
N ARG A 45 4.96 0.55 0.22
CA ARG A 45 6.30 0.36 -0.39
C ARG A 45 7.17 -0.64 0.36
N ARG A 46 7.08 -0.68 1.70
CA ARG A 46 8.04 -1.40 2.56
C ARG A 46 7.51 -2.72 3.11
N GLY A 47 6.21 -3.00 2.97
CA GLY A 47 5.61 -4.33 3.19
C GLY A 47 5.22 -4.65 4.63
N ARG A 48 5.61 -3.84 5.63
CA ARG A 48 5.08 -3.83 7.00
C ARG A 48 5.87 -2.78 7.79
N LEU A 49 5.18 -1.85 8.43
CA LEU A 49 5.76 -1.13 9.56
C LEU A 49 5.23 -1.80 10.81
N THR A 50 6.12 -2.51 11.49
CA THR A 50 5.91 -2.97 12.85
C THR A 50 6.24 -1.81 13.77
N PHE A 51 5.26 -1.35 14.54
CA PHE A 51 5.46 -0.60 15.76
C PHE A 51 5.07 -1.51 16.92
#